data_AF-A0A0F9DPM3-F1
#
_entry.id   AF-A0A0F9DPM3-F1
#
_cell.length_a   1.000
_cell.length_b   1.000
_cell.length_c   1.000
_cell.angle_alpha   90.00
_cell.angle_beta   90.00
_cell.angle_gamma   90.00
#
_symmetry.space_group_name_H-M   'P 1'
#
loop_
_entity.id
_entity.type
_entity.pdbx_description
1 polymer ?
#
loop_
_entity_poly.entity_id
_entity_poly.type
_entity_poly.pdbx_seq_one_letter_code
_entity_poly.pdbx_strand_id
1 'polypeptide(L)'
;ISSIIAGDCIDELACGYYKHQDLQEETYQNYLQRLQAEHLEPLNRNSGKVMVYLPFADDRITNLFHCIPLYHKVDLEGRKLIIMELAEGKVPTENIERRKYGLGTSIHKIGV
;
A
#
# COMPACT_ATOMS: atom_id res chain seq x y z
N ILE A 1 23.82 12.88 -1.53
CA ILE A 1 22.65 12.36 -0.80
C ILE A 1 21.87 11.55 -1.82
N SER A 2 21.64 10.26 -1.57
CA SER A 2 20.86 9.42 -2.49
C SER A 2 19.38 9.54 -2.14
N SER A 3 18.50 9.47 -3.13
CA SER A 3 17.06 9.53 -2.94
C SER A 3 16.34 8.43 -3.71
N ILE A 4 15.19 8.01 -3.19
CA ILE A 4 14.31 7.02 -3.81
C ILE A 4 12.85 7.46 -3.67
N ILE A 5 11.99 6.95 -4.55
CA ILE A 5 10.53 7.05 -4.42
C ILE A 5 10.02 5.65 -4.08
N ALA A 6 9.19 5.55 -3.06
CA ALA A 6 8.61 4.28 -2.62
C ALA A 6 7.08 4.34 -2.61
N GLY A 7 6.46 3.19 -2.82
CA GLY A 7 5.01 3.04 -2.96
C GLY A 7 4.27 2.76 -1.66
N ASP A 8 4.93 2.91 -0.51
CA ASP A 8 4.39 2.67 0.83
C ASP A 8 3.15 3.54 1.12
N CYS A 9 2.37 3.18 2.14
CA CYS A 9 1.03 3.70 2.50
C CYS A 9 -0.13 3.24 1.62
N ILE A 10 0.12 2.80 0.38
CA ILE A 10 -0.98 2.49 -0.55
C ILE A 10 -1.79 1.25 -0.12
N ASP A 11 -1.19 0.33 0.62
CA ASP A 11 -1.88 -0.84 1.16
C ASP A 11 -2.89 -0.46 2.24
N GLU A 12 -2.55 0.50 3.10
CA GLU A 12 -3.40 1.03 4.13
C GLU A 12 -4.53 1.87 3.51
N LEU A 13 -4.20 2.77 2.57
CA LEU A 13 -5.17 3.69 1.97
C LEU A 13 -6.18 3.02 1.03
N ALA A 14 -5.73 2.03 0.24
CA ALA A 14 -6.53 1.37 -0.79
C ALA A 14 -6.90 -0.08 -0.44
N CYS A 15 -6.86 -0.46 0.84
CA CYS A 15 -7.33 -1.76 1.30
C CYS A 15 -6.55 -2.98 0.75
N GLY A 16 -5.22 -2.91 0.72
CA GLY A 16 -4.33 -3.92 0.13
C GLY A 16 -4.09 -5.21 0.93
N TYR A 17 -4.34 -5.19 2.25
CA TYR A 17 -4.20 -6.37 3.11
C TYR A 17 -5.39 -7.34 2.98
N TYR A 18 -5.13 -8.65 3.02
CA TYR A 18 -6.16 -9.70 2.99
C TYR A 18 -7.28 -9.47 4.01
N LYS A 19 -6.92 -8.97 5.20
CA LYS A 19 -7.87 -8.70 6.28
C LYS A 19 -8.97 -7.69 5.88
N HIS A 20 -8.69 -6.74 4.99
CA HIS A 20 -9.69 -5.78 4.54
C HIS A 20 -10.89 -6.40 3.78
N GLN A 21 -10.79 -7.67 3.36
CA GLN A 21 -11.92 -8.39 2.75
C GLN A 21 -12.94 -8.89 3.77
N ASP A 22 -12.76 -8.61 5.07
CA ASP A 22 -13.85 -8.69 6.06
C ASP A 22 -14.92 -7.61 5.87
N LEU A 23 -14.63 -6.62 5.00
CA LEU A 23 -15.48 -5.51 4.61
C LEU A 23 -15.95 -4.65 5.80
N GLN A 24 -15.17 -4.63 6.89
CA GLN A 24 -15.46 -3.81 8.06
C GLN A 24 -14.70 -2.48 7.98
N GLU A 25 -15.43 -1.37 8.10
CA GLU A 25 -14.82 -0.02 8.22
C GLU A 25 -13.85 0.05 9.40
N GLU A 26 -14.16 -0.62 10.51
CA GLU A 26 -13.26 -0.70 11.67
C GLU A 26 -11.90 -1.30 11.30
N THR A 27 -11.88 -2.36 10.49
CA THR A 27 -10.63 -2.97 10.01
C THR A 27 -9.83 -1.97 9.18
N TYR A 28 -10.48 -1.26 8.25
CA TYR A 28 -9.83 -0.23 7.46
C TYR A 28 -9.22 0.88 8.32
N GLN A 29 -10.00 1.42 9.27
CA GLN A 29 -9.54 2.47 10.19
C GLN A 29 -8.39 1.99 11.10
N ASN A 30 -8.41 0.73 11.54
CA ASN A 30 -7.35 0.14 12.35
C ASN A 30 -6.00 0.18 11.63
N TYR A 31 -5.95 -0.19 10.34
CA TYR A 31 -4.72 -0.16 9.56
C TYR A 31 -4.22 1.27 9.32
N LEU A 32 -5.13 2.23 9.06
CA LEU A 32 -4.76 3.65 8.93
C LEU A 32 -4.15 4.22 10.21
N GLN A 33 -4.78 3.95 11.36
CA GLN A 33 -4.31 4.45 12.66
C GLN A 33 -2.92 3.91 13.02
N ARG A 34 -2.61 2.69 12.59
CA ARG A 34 -1.34 2.01 12.88
C ARG A 34 -0.23 2.35 11.89
N LEU A 35 -0.57 2.92 10.73
CA LEU A 35 0.36 3.24 9.63
C LEU A 35 1.61 3.99 10.12
N GLN A 36 1.41 5.04 10.93
CA GLN A 36 2.52 5.87 11.40
C GLN A 36 3.51 5.07 12.25
N ALA A 37 3.03 4.44 13.31
CA ALA A 37 3.87 3.76 14.30
C ALA A 37 4.44 2.43 13.79
N GLU A 38 3.69 1.69 12.99
CA GLU A 38 4.07 0.33 12.59
C GLU A 38 4.77 0.26 11.23
N HIS A 39 4.62 1.27 10.38
CA HIS A 39 5.16 1.25 9.02
C HIS A 39 6.12 2.43 8.75
N LEU A 40 5.64 3.67 8.93
CA LEU A 40 6.40 4.86 8.54
C LEU A 40 7.58 5.15 9.46
N GLU A 41 7.41 5.02 10.77
CA GLU A 41 8.50 5.19 11.73
C GLU A 41 9.62 4.14 11.54
N PRO A 42 9.31 2.83 11.40
CA PRO A 42 10.32 1.83 11.03
C PRO A 42 11.01 2.14 9.71
N LEU A 43 10.26 2.52 8.66
CA LEU A 43 10.84 2.87 7.36
C LEU A 43 11.83 4.04 7.49
N ASN A 44 11.44 5.11 8.17
CA ASN A 44 12.30 6.27 8.40
C ASN A 44 13.56 5.89 9.18
N ARG A 45 13.42 5.10 10.25
CA ARG A 45 14.56 4.60 11.05
C ARG A 45 15.54 3.77 10.22
N ASN A 46 15.03 2.94 9.31
CA ASN A 46 15.82 2.01 8.51
C ASN A 46 16.43 2.65 7.25
N SER A 47 15.96 3.84 6.84
CA SER A 47 16.42 4.51 5.62
C SER A 47 17.80 5.16 5.74
N GLY A 48 18.31 5.34 6.97
CA GLY A 48 19.65 5.87 7.23
C GLY A 48 19.88 7.24 6.60
N LYS A 49 20.78 7.34 5.61
CA LYS A 49 21.09 8.59 4.88
C LYS A 49 20.33 8.74 3.55
N VAL A 50 19.47 7.79 3.21
CA VAL A 50 18.67 7.82 1.98
C VAL A 50 17.41 8.64 2.23
N MET A 51 17.15 9.60 1.36
CA MET A 51 15.90 10.35 1.39
C MET A 51 14.82 9.56 0.65
N VAL A 52 13.77 9.15 1.37
CA VAL A 52 12.65 8.38 0.82
C VAL A 52 11.46 9.31 0.61
N TYR A 53 11.03 9.45 -0.64
CA TYR A 53 9.81 10.16 -0.99
C TYR A 53 8.64 9.19 -1.02
N LEU A 54 7.55 9.54 -0.33
CA LEU A 54 6.34 8.72 -0.18
C LEU A 54 5.14 9.47 -0.78
N PRO A 55 4.88 9.36 -2.09
CA PRO A 55 3.81 10.12 -2.74
C PRO A 55 2.43 9.86 -2.13
N PHE A 56 2.17 8.63 -1.66
CA PHE A 56 0.91 8.26 -1.04
C PHE A 56 0.77 8.74 0.41
N ALA A 57 1.83 9.24 1.04
CA ALA A 57 1.76 9.90 2.34
C ALA A 57 1.44 11.40 2.24
N ASP A 58 1.32 11.96 1.03
CA ASP A 58 0.93 13.36 0.83
C ASP A 58 -0.52 13.59 1.28
N ASP A 59 -0.74 14.63 2.09
CA ASP A 59 -2.04 14.95 2.67
C ASP A 59 -3.16 15.10 1.63
N ARG A 60 -2.84 15.57 0.41
CA ARG A 60 -3.84 15.70 -0.65
C ARG A 60 -4.29 14.34 -1.16
N ILE A 61 -3.37 13.39 -1.24
CA ILE A 61 -3.65 12.02 -1.65
C ILE A 61 -4.39 11.29 -0.54
N THR A 62 -3.91 11.36 0.71
CA THR A 62 -4.57 10.70 1.85
C THR A 62 -6.00 11.19 2.02
N ASN A 63 -6.24 12.51 1.94
CA ASN A 63 -7.59 13.09 2.01
C ASN A 63 -8.49 12.62 0.85
N LEU A 64 -7.95 12.53 -0.37
CA LEU A 64 -8.71 11.98 -1.50
C LEU A 64 -9.14 10.54 -1.22
N PHE A 65 -8.23 9.69 -0.71
CA PHE A 65 -8.56 8.31 -0.37
C PHE A 65 -9.60 8.22 0.75
N HIS A 66 -9.58 9.11 1.75
CA HIS A 66 -10.61 9.12 2.81
C HIS A 66 -12.02 9.41 2.27
N CYS A 67 -12.15 10.14 1.17
CA CYS A 67 -13.44 10.43 0.54
C CYS A 67 -13.98 9.27 -0.32
N ILE A 68 -13.15 8.27 -0.65
CA ILE A 68 -13.56 7.12 -1.47
C ILE A 68 -14.22 6.07 -0.57
N PRO A 69 -15.47 5.65 -0.84
CA PRO A 69 -16.14 4.60 -0.08
C PRO A 69 -15.38 3.27 -0.08
N LEU A 70 -15.50 2.50 1.00
CA LEU A 70 -14.77 1.23 1.15
C LEU A 70 -15.07 0.24 0.02
N TYR A 71 -16.32 0.16 -0.45
CA TYR A 71 -16.73 -0.74 -1.54
C TYR A 71 -16.09 -0.42 -2.90
N HIS A 72 -15.51 0.77 -3.08
CA HIS A 72 -14.69 1.10 -4.26
C HIS A 72 -13.22 0.69 -4.10
N LYS A 73 -12.78 0.36 -2.89
CA LYS A 73 -11.40 -0.02 -2.58
C LYS A 73 -11.23 -1.54 -2.50
N VAL A 74 -12.25 -2.25 -2.01
CA VAL A 74 -12.19 -3.68 -1.70
C VAL A 74 -13.58 -4.32 -1.77
N ASP A 75 -13.60 -5.58 -2.20
CA ASP A 75 -14.75 -6.46 -2.15
C ASP A 75 -14.32 -7.90 -1.76
N LEU A 76 -15.23 -8.86 -1.88
CA LEU A 76 -14.95 -10.27 -1.56
C LEU A 76 -13.96 -10.94 -2.54
N GLU A 77 -13.79 -10.38 -3.74
CA GLU A 77 -13.00 -10.97 -4.82
C GLU A 77 -11.61 -10.32 -4.96
N GLY A 78 -11.50 -9.03 -4.64
CA GLY A 78 -10.33 -8.21 -4.90
C GLY A 78 -10.08 -7.11 -3.88
N ARG A 79 -8.86 -6.56 -3.95
CA ARG A 79 -8.31 -5.53 -3.07
C ARG A 79 -7.60 -4.47 -3.90
N LYS A 80 -7.53 -3.24 -3.42
CA LYS A 80 -7.01 -2.08 -4.18
C LYS A 80 -7.70 -1.88 -5.52
N LEU A 81 -9.00 -2.14 -5.58
CA LEU A 81 -9.79 -2.09 -6.82
C LEU A 81 -9.61 -0.74 -7.53
N ILE A 82 -9.72 0.36 -6.79
CA ILE A 82 -9.46 1.71 -7.32
C ILE A 82 -8.04 1.89 -7.91
N ILE A 83 -7.02 1.26 -7.33
CA ILE A 83 -5.64 1.35 -7.87
C ILE A 83 -5.51 0.52 -9.13
N MET A 84 -6.15 -0.64 -9.17
CA MET A 84 -6.17 -1.51 -10.34
C MET A 84 -6.81 -0.77 -11.52
N GLU A 85 -8.00 -0.19 -11.31
CA GLU A 85 -8.71 0.64 -12.29
C GLU A 85 -7.82 1.80 -12.78
N LEU A 86 -7.16 2.52 -11.87
CA LEU A 86 -6.26 3.62 -12.25
C LEU A 86 -5.01 3.16 -13.02
N ALA A 87 -4.58 1.90 -12.86
CA ALA A 87 -3.40 1.34 -13.51
C ALA A 87 -3.69 0.77 -14.91
N GLU A 88 -4.96 0.55 -15.25
CA GLU A 88 -5.37 0.04 -16.56
C GLU A 88 -4.79 0.89 -17.70
N GLY A 89 -4.20 0.21 -18.69
CA GLY A 89 -3.56 0.85 -19.85
C GLY A 89 -2.27 1.63 -19.54
N LYS A 90 -1.83 1.70 -18.28
CA LYS A 90 -0.58 2.39 -17.87
C LYS A 90 0.56 1.44 -17.54
N VAL A 91 0.23 0.21 -17.15
CA VAL A 91 1.19 -0.86 -16.86
C VAL A 91 0.72 -2.17 -17.49
N PRO A 92 1.62 -3.14 -17.73
CA PRO A 92 1.23 -4.44 -18.25
C PRO A 92 0.18 -5.12 -17.37
N THR A 93 -0.81 -5.75 -17.99
CA THR A 93 -1.95 -6.39 -17.30
C THR A 93 -1.50 -7.41 -16.27
N GLU A 94 -0.44 -8.17 -16.57
CA GLU A 94 0.13 -9.16 -15.66
C GLU A 94 0.63 -8.55 -14.34
N ASN A 95 0.98 -7.26 -14.32
CA ASN A 95 1.40 -6.57 -13.09
C ASN A 95 0.19 -6.13 -12.25
N ILE A 96 -0.94 -5.83 -12.90
CA ILE A 96 -2.19 -5.42 -12.24
C ILE A 96 -2.85 -6.64 -11.59
N GLU A 97 -2.92 -7.75 -12.32
CA GLU A 97 -3.54 -9.01 -11.86
C GLU A 97 -2.65 -9.79 -10.89
N ARG A 98 -1.40 -9.38 -10.72
CA ARG A 98 -0.45 -10.05 -9.84
C ARG A 98 -0.93 -10.03 -8.39
N ARG A 99 -1.14 -11.21 -7.83
CA ARG A 99 -1.47 -11.36 -6.40
C ARG A 99 -0.33 -10.82 -5.52
N LYS A 100 -0.70 -10.21 -4.39
CA LYS A 100 0.25 -9.70 -3.41
C LYS A 100 1.06 -10.86 -2.81
N TYR A 101 2.38 -10.83 -3.04
CA TYR A 101 3.36 -11.58 -2.27
C TYR A 101 3.92 -10.65 -1.20
N GLY A 102 3.79 -11.00 0.08
CA GLY A 102 4.54 -10.30 1.12
C GLY A 102 6.03 -10.57 0.94
N LEU A 103 6.88 -9.60 1.26
CA LEU A 103 8.32 -9.82 1.41
C LEU A 103 8.54 -10.85 2.54
N GLY A 104 8.52 -12.13 2.21
CA GLY A 104 8.56 -13.21 3.21
C GLY A 104 8.43 -14.63 2.65
N THR A 105 7.91 -14.81 1.42
CA THR A 105 7.83 -16.14 0.79
C THR A 105 8.76 -16.34 -0.40
N SER A 106 9.45 -15.29 -0.86
CA SER A 106 10.31 -15.33 -2.05
C SER A 106 11.71 -14.77 -1.83
N ILE A 107 12.24 -14.84 -0.60
CA ILE A 107 13.68 -14.73 -0.38
C ILE A 107 14.27 -16.12 -0.62
N HIS A 108 14.57 -16.44 -1.89
CA HIS A 108 15.71 -17.31 -2.12
C HIS A 108 16.89 -16.63 -1.43
N LYS A 109 17.49 -17.28 -0.44
CA LYS A 109 18.75 -16.82 0.17
C LYS A 109 19.73 -16.53 -0.97
N ILE A 110 19.89 -15.27 -1.35
CA ILE A 110 21.08 -14.84 -2.06
C ILE A 110 22.10 -14.65 -0.94
N GLY A 111 22.90 -15.69 -0.73
CA GLY A 111 24.04 -15.63 0.16
C GLY A 111 25.00 -14.55 -0.33
N VAL A 112 25.46 -13.73 0.60
CA VAL A 112 26.71 -12.98 0.46
C VAL A 112 27.73 -13.68 1.34
#